data_AF-A0A1L5L550-F1
#
_entry.id   AF-A0A1L5L550-F1
#
_cell.length_a   1.000
_cell.length_b   1.000
_cell.length_c   1.000
_cell.angle_alpha   90.00
_cell.angle_beta   90.00
_cell.angle_gamma   90.00
#
_symmetry.space_group_name_H-M   'P 1'
#
loop_
_entity.id
_entity.type
_entity.pdbx_description
1 polymer ?
#
loop_
_entity_poly.entity_id
_entity_poly.type
_entity_poly.pdbx_seq_one_letter_code
_entity_poly.pdbx_strand_id
1 'polypeptide(L)' 'GVPTTDAVADLGAQLDVPTPLAYQMSRVLNEGISCSEMLAGLFGHEVTGE' A
#
# COMPACT_ATOMS: atom_id res chain seq x y z
N GLY A 1 -9.66 -5.14 4.71
CA GLY A 1 -8.63 -5.64 3.79
C GLY A 1 -9.21 -6.73 2.89
N VAL A 2 -8.90 -6.73 1.59
CA VAL A 2 -8.99 -7.96 0.79
C VAL A 2 -7.92 -8.89 1.35
N PRO A 3 -8.23 -10.14 1.74
CA PRO A 3 -7.30 -11.02 2.44
C PRO A 3 -5.97 -11.22 1.69
N THR A 4 -5.99 -11.10 0.36
CA THR A 4 -4.80 -11.21 -0.50
C THR A 4 -3.78 -10.09 -0.29
N THR A 5 -4.23 -8.86 -0.01
CA THR A 5 -3.33 -7.71 0.15
C THR A 5 -2.52 -7.83 1.43
N ASP A 6 -3.17 -8.16 2.54
CA ASP A 6 -2.50 -8.38 3.83
C ASP A 6 -1.57 -9.60 3.79
N ALA A 7 -1.99 -10.70 3.15
CA ALA A 7 -1.15 -11.88 3.00
C ALA A 7 0.16 -11.60 2.22
N VAL A 8 0.11 -10.76 1.19
CA VAL A 8 1.30 -10.36 0.43
C VAL A 8 2.21 -9.43 1.24
N ALA A 9 1.63 -8.53 2.04
CA ALA A 9 2.41 -7.66 2.94
C ALA A 9 3.14 -8.49 4.00
N ASP A 10 2.44 -9.41 4.67
CA ASP A 10 2.98 -10.30 5.69
C ASP A 10 4.06 -11.25 5.14
N LEU A 11 3.86 -11.78 3.93
CA LEU A 11 4.87 -12.61 3.28
C LEU A 11 6.12 -11.81 2.93
N GLY A 12 5.96 -10.57 2.44
CA GLY A 12 7.07 -9.66 2.18
C GLY A 12 7.89 -9.39 3.44
N ALA A 13 7.24 -9.11 4.57
CA ALA A 13 7.89 -8.89 5.85
C ALA A 13 8.69 -10.12 6.34
N GLN A 14 8.15 -11.33 6.15
CA GLN A 14 8.82 -12.58 6.52
C GLN A 14 10.07 -12.87 5.66
N LEU A 15 10.06 -12.42 4.40
CA LEU A 15 11.14 -12.65 3.44
C LEU A 15 12.12 -11.47 3.35
N ASP A 16 11.91 -10.41 4.15
CA ASP A 16 12.63 -9.13 4.06
C ASP A 16 12.59 -8.52 2.64
N VAL A 17 11.44 -8.68 1.97
CA VAL A 17 11.18 -8.14 0.63
C VAL A 17 10.20 -6.96 0.74
N PRO A 18 10.55 -5.76 0.26
CA PRO A 18 9.65 -4.62 0.32
C PRO A 18 8.44 -4.82 -0.60
N THR A 19 7.24 -4.68 -0.05
CA THR A 19 5.95 -4.79 -0.76
C THR A 19 5.15 -3.48 -0.68
N PRO A 20 5.70 -2.35 -1.17
CA PRO A 20 5.15 -1.01 -0.91
C PRO A 20 3.71 -0.84 -1.38
N LEU A 21 3.33 -1.43 -2.53
CA LEU A 21 1.95 -1.41 -3.03
C LEU A 21 0.99 -2.19 -2.15
N ALA A 22 1.39 -3.38 -1.69
CA ALA A 22 0.55 -4.20 -0.82
C ALA A 22 0.35 -3.51 0.53
N TYR A 23 1.41 -2.94 1.09
CA TYR A 23 1.35 -2.15 2.31
C TYR A 23 0.37 -0.97 2.16
N GLN A 24 0.55 -0.11 1.16
CA GLN A 24 -0.31 1.07 0.97
C GLN A 24 -1.78 0.69 0.67
N MET A 25 -2.02 -0.40 -0.06
CA MET A 25 -3.38 -0.93 -0.27
C MET A 25 -4.02 -1.47 1.01
N SER A 26 -3.24 -2.09 1.91
CA SER A 26 -3.76 -2.48 3.23
C SER A 26 -4.25 -1.26 4.01
N ARG A 27 -3.51 -0.14 3.95
CA ARG A 27 -3.91 1.14 4.57
C ARG A 27 -5.20 1.70 3.99
N VAL A 28 -5.39 1.66 2.67
CA VAL A 28 -6.66 2.09 2.04
C VAL A 28 -7.83 1.25 2.58
N LEU A 29 -7.63 -0.06 2.69
CA LEU A 29 -8.70 -1.00 3.04
C LEU A 29 -8.97 -1.10 4.55
N ASN A 30 -7.99 -0.78 5.40
CA ASN A 30 -8.06 -0.95 6.86
C ASN A 30 -8.05 0.38 7.62
N GLU A 31 -7.29 1.39 7.16
CA GLU A 31 -7.23 2.74 7.77
C GLU A 31 -8.18 3.73 7.07
N GLY A 32 -8.66 3.41 5.87
CA GLY A 32 -9.57 4.28 5.11
C GLY A 32 -8.89 5.49 4.47
N ILE A 33 -7.56 5.44 4.23
CA ILE A 33 -6.87 6.50 3.50
C ILE A 33 -7.36 6.60 2.06
N SER A 34 -7.36 7.81 1.50
CA SER A 34 -7.71 8.04 0.10
C SER A 34 -6.70 7.39 -0.85
N CYS A 35 -7.13 7.03 -2.07
CA CYS A 35 -6.22 6.58 -3.12
C CYS A 35 -5.12 7.61 -3.43
N SER A 36 -5.40 8.91 -3.31
CA SER A 36 -4.39 9.97 -3.46
C SER A 36 -3.29 9.88 -2.39
N GLU A 37 -3.66 9.67 -1.12
CA GLU A 37 -2.73 9.47 -0.01
C GLU A 37 -1.91 8.18 -0.20
N MET A 38 -2.55 7.11 -0.69
CA MET A 38 -1.88 5.86 -1.05
C MET A 38 -0.81 6.09 -2.13
N LEU A 39 -1.15 6.83 -3.18
CA LEU A 39 -0.23 7.17 -4.27
C LEU A 39 0.91 8.08 -3.79
N ALA A 40 0.61 9.07 -2.95
CA ALA A 40 1.63 9.91 -2.33
C ALA A 40 2.63 9.09 -1.50
N GLY A 41 2.13 8.10 -0.76
CA GLY A 41 2.97 7.15 -0.02
C GLY A 41 3.79 6.20 -0.89
N LEU A 42 3.42 5.97 -2.15
CA LEU A 42 4.17 5.12 -3.09
C LEU A 42 5.25 5.89 -3.85
N PHE A 43 4.95 7.11 -4.27
CA PHE A 43 5.81 7.89 -5.17
C PHE A 43 6.58 9.02 -4.46
N GLY A 44 6.33 9.23 -3.17
CA GLY A 44 7.00 10.26 -2.36
C GLY A 44 6.60 11.69 -2.70
N HIS A 45 5.58 11.88 -3.54
CA HIS A 45 4.99 13.16 -3.93
C HIS A 45 3.54 12.97 -4.35
N GLU A 46 2.75 14.05 -4.35
CA GLU A 46 1.37 14.02 -4.86
C GLU A 46 1.39 13.70 -6.36
N VAL A 47 0.74 12.60 -6.75
CA VAL A 47 0.60 12.22 -8.15
C VAL A 47 -0.50 13.08 -8.78
N THR A 48 -0.10 14.08 -9.57
CA THR A 48 -1.02 14.92 -10.34
C THR A 48 -1.20 14.37 -11.75
N GLY A 49 -2.44 14.27 -12.23
CA GLY A 49 -2.71 13.96 -13.64
C GLY A 49 -2.32 15.15 -14.53
N GLU A 50 -1.63 14.86 -15.63
CA GLU A 50 -1.41 15.80 -16.74
C GLU A 50 -2.65 15.93 -17.65
#